data_AF-A0A2D7XVQ3-F1
#
_entry.id   AF-A0A2D7XVQ3-F1
#
_cell.length_a   1.000
_cell.length_b   1.000
_cell.length_c   1.000
_cell.angle_alpha   90.00
_cell.angle_beta   90.00
_cell.angle_gamma   90.00
#
_symmetry.space_group_name_H-M   'P 1'
#
loop_
_entity.id
_entity.type
_entity.pdbx_description
1 polymer ?
#
loop_
_entity_poly.entity_id
_entity_poly.type
_entity_poly.pdbx_seq_one_letter_code
_entity_poly.pdbx_strand_id
1 'polypeptide(L)'
;QVVFADKPIARLLKGGDWLSPRVELIGAEESPAEERERARDRAELYVKETTAKLLPALSALKQQLNTADLPGVARGLAFRVLESGAAIDLRKDEPPVRLSTEEREALKGWGIRTGRVAAYAPETTKPAQQALIARLFSVFNDADVMIAPTGAGSFPAEEGWSEASLGAQGYLLFGPRAIRADLAERLAWEIDKRRKEAGRNLFEIPAELASIVSCPGEAFVEVLKAHGLVPAENDAETGAVKTWRFKARATPDGRPDRRPRKPQGEGGRPPRGKADFNKGGKRPPRNDGGKPHPAKARAAERAEARKNDPDNPFAALATLLPTEPPPKPKKKKKRKTDKPKSDAAAVPVEDAAVPEADTQATDAATPVETPAPEAAAPVTENAPETPVEGATPGDDKAGG
;
A
#
# COMPACT_ATOMS: atom_id res chain seq x y z
N GLN A 1 20.37 -12.56 18.43
CA GLN A 1 21.72 -13.17 18.52
C GLN A 1 22.10 -13.72 17.16
N VAL A 2 23.40 -13.80 16.87
CA VAL A 2 23.97 -14.51 15.71
C VAL A 2 24.37 -15.91 16.19
N VAL A 3 23.98 -16.94 15.43
CA VAL A 3 24.18 -18.34 15.79
C VAL A 3 25.05 -19.01 14.72
N PHE A 4 26.03 -19.81 15.16
CA PHE A 4 26.88 -20.63 14.31
C PHE A 4 26.99 -22.03 14.91
N ALA A 5 26.69 -23.07 14.11
CA ALA A 5 26.63 -24.46 14.58
C ALA A 5 25.81 -24.62 15.88
N ASP A 6 24.60 -24.03 15.88
CA ASP A 6 23.66 -24.01 17.02
C ASP A 6 24.17 -23.35 18.31
N LYS A 7 25.32 -22.67 18.26
CA LYS A 7 25.89 -21.91 19.37
C LYS A 7 25.76 -20.41 19.14
N PRO A 8 25.30 -19.62 20.13
CA PRO A 8 25.28 -18.17 20.02
C PRO A 8 26.71 -17.64 20.07
N ILE A 9 27.15 -16.97 19.00
CA ILE A 9 28.49 -16.40 18.89
C ILE A 9 28.50 -14.89 19.08
N ALA A 10 27.35 -14.23 18.92
CA ALA A 10 27.26 -12.79 19.06
C ALA A 10 25.85 -12.32 19.44
N ARG A 11 25.76 -11.19 20.14
CA ARG A 11 24.54 -10.46 20.45
C ARG A 11 24.38 -9.27 19.52
N LEU A 12 23.14 -8.99 19.11
CA LEU A 12 22.83 -7.77 18.36
C LEU A 12 22.67 -6.63 19.36
N LEU A 13 23.31 -5.51 19.06
CA LEU A 13 23.18 -4.26 19.80
C LEU A 13 22.53 -3.19 18.92
N LYS A 14 21.92 -2.20 19.55
CA LYS A 14 21.40 -1.01 18.87
C LYS A 14 22.51 -0.34 18.07
N GLY A 15 22.25 -0.08 16.79
CA GLY A 15 23.14 0.68 15.92
C GLY A 15 22.55 2.04 15.54
N GLY A 16 23.05 2.62 14.44
CA GLY A 16 22.64 3.96 14.00
C GLY A 16 21.18 4.05 13.54
N ASP A 17 20.63 2.92 13.07
CA ASP A 17 19.23 2.75 12.69
C ASP A 17 18.87 1.26 12.81
N TRP A 18 17.58 0.94 12.69
CA TRP A 18 17.07 -0.40 12.91
C TRP A 18 17.58 -1.44 11.88
N LEU A 19 17.97 -1.04 10.67
CA LEU A 19 18.54 -1.91 9.62
C LEU A 19 20.06 -2.08 9.73
N SER A 20 20.73 -1.35 10.62
CA SER A 20 22.16 -1.51 10.87
C SER A 20 22.44 -1.70 12.36
N PRO A 21 22.05 -2.86 12.93
CA PRO A 21 22.45 -3.21 14.27
C PRO A 21 23.97 -3.37 14.35
N ARG A 22 24.52 -3.11 15.55
CA ARG A 22 25.91 -3.46 15.89
C ARG A 22 25.97 -4.88 16.43
N VAL A 23 27.17 -5.42 16.55
CA VAL A 23 27.36 -6.78 17.09
C VAL A 23 28.38 -6.76 18.23
N GLU A 24 28.04 -7.47 19.30
CA GLU A 24 28.92 -7.79 20.42
C GLU A 24 29.20 -9.29 20.43
N LEU A 25 30.48 -9.69 20.46
CA LEU A 25 30.84 -11.09 20.52
C LEU A 25 30.48 -11.70 21.88
N ILE A 26 30.05 -12.95 21.87
CA ILE A 26 29.81 -13.74 23.07
C ILE A 26 31.07 -14.60 23.29
N GLY A 27 31.81 -14.32 24.36
CA GLY A 27 33.03 -15.03 24.74
C GLY A 27 34.30 -14.55 24.03
N ALA A 28 35.25 -15.47 23.81
CA ALA A 28 36.59 -15.20 23.25
C ALA A 28 37.42 -14.17 24.04
N GLU A 29 37.21 -14.04 25.35
CA GLU A 29 37.89 -13.04 26.20
C GLU A 29 39.41 -13.26 26.30
N GLU A 30 39.85 -14.52 26.22
CA GLU A 30 41.27 -14.92 26.25
C GLU A 30 41.97 -14.78 24.89
N SER A 31 41.23 -14.47 23.82
CA SER A 31 41.79 -14.33 22.47
C SER A 31 42.49 -12.98 22.27
N PRO A 32 43.54 -12.93 21.41
CA PRO A 32 44.19 -11.67 21.03
C PRO A 32 43.18 -10.63 20.53
N ALA A 33 43.41 -9.35 20.87
CA ALA A 33 42.50 -8.26 20.49
C ALA A 33 42.22 -8.21 18.97
N GLU A 34 43.24 -8.40 18.14
CA GLU A 34 43.12 -8.41 16.68
C GLU A 34 42.24 -9.55 16.14
N GLU A 35 42.23 -10.71 16.80
CA GLU A 35 41.36 -11.82 16.43
C GLU A 35 39.90 -11.55 16.80
N ARG A 36 39.67 -10.96 17.97
CA ARG A 36 38.32 -10.56 18.42
C ARG A 36 37.73 -9.48 17.51
N GLU A 37 38.52 -8.47 17.14
CA GLU A 37 38.10 -7.43 16.19
C GLU A 37 37.70 -8.04 14.83
N ARG A 38 38.55 -8.91 14.27
CA ARG A 38 38.24 -9.62 13.01
C ARG A 38 36.98 -10.48 13.09
N ALA A 39 36.77 -11.18 14.21
CA ALA A 39 35.58 -11.99 14.42
C ALA A 39 34.31 -11.13 14.55
N ARG A 40 34.39 -9.99 15.25
CA ARG A 40 33.28 -9.02 15.36
C ARG A 40 32.94 -8.45 13.99
N ASP A 41 33.93 -7.98 13.23
CA ASP A 41 33.72 -7.40 11.90
C ASP A 41 33.09 -8.42 10.95
N ARG A 42 33.49 -9.69 11.04
CA ARG A 42 32.88 -10.79 10.28
C ARG A 42 31.41 -11.02 10.68
N ALA A 43 31.11 -10.97 11.97
CA ALA A 43 29.74 -11.12 12.46
C ALA A 43 28.85 -9.94 12.04
N GLU A 44 29.35 -8.70 12.09
CA GLU A 44 28.65 -7.52 11.57
C GLU A 44 28.38 -7.62 10.07
N LEU A 45 29.39 -8.04 9.29
CA LEU A 45 29.24 -8.26 7.86
C LEU A 45 28.17 -9.32 7.57
N TYR A 46 28.16 -10.44 8.30
CA TYR A 46 27.15 -11.47 8.17
C TYR A 46 25.74 -10.95 8.43
N VAL A 47 25.54 -10.14 9.48
CA VAL A 47 24.23 -9.54 9.80
C VAL A 47 23.80 -8.59 8.69
N LYS A 48 24.71 -7.75 8.18
CA LYS A 48 24.45 -6.83 7.08
C LYS A 48 24.04 -7.58 5.80
N GLU A 49 24.79 -8.60 5.39
CA GLU A 49 24.51 -9.41 4.20
C GLU A 49 23.19 -10.18 4.33
N THR A 50 22.93 -10.76 5.51
CA THR A 50 21.68 -11.49 5.79
C THR A 50 20.47 -10.55 5.74
N THR A 51 20.60 -9.35 6.30
CA THR A 51 19.55 -8.33 6.28
C THR A 51 19.28 -7.87 4.84
N ALA A 52 20.33 -7.58 4.05
CA ALA A 52 20.19 -7.19 2.66
C ALA A 52 19.59 -8.31 1.78
N LYS A 53 19.88 -9.57 2.09
CA LYS A 53 19.32 -10.73 1.40
C LYS A 53 17.83 -10.92 1.70
N LEU A 54 17.41 -10.71 2.94
CA LEU A 54 16.01 -10.90 3.36
C LEU A 54 15.12 -9.70 3.04
N LEU A 55 15.67 -8.48 3.15
CA LEU A 55 14.99 -7.20 2.96
C LEU A 55 15.67 -6.35 1.87
N PRO A 56 15.77 -6.84 0.62
CA PRO A 56 16.49 -6.15 -0.44
C PRO A 56 15.89 -4.76 -0.77
N ALA A 57 14.56 -4.60 -0.78
CA ALA A 57 13.95 -3.31 -1.11
C ALA A 57 14.17 -2.27 -0.01
N LEU A 58 13.97 -2.64 1.27
CA LEU A 58 14.23 -1.73 2.39
C LEU A 58 15.71 -1.38 2.52
N SER A 59 16.60 -2.33 2.24
CA SER A 59 18.05 -2.08 2.23
C SER A 59 18.46 -1.13 1.10
N ALA A 60 17.89 -1.29 -0.09
CA ALA A 60 18.11 -0.38 -1.22
C ALA A 60 17.55 1.02 -0.92
N LEU A 61 16.34 1.11 -0.38
CA LEU A 61 15.72 2.36 0.06
C LEU A 61 16.62 3.09 1.06
N LYS A 62 17.07 2.42 2.13
CA LYS A 62 17.98 3.02 3.10
C LYS A 62 19.22 3.65 2.46
N GLN A 63 19.84 2.95 1.50
CA GLN A 63 21.09 3.40 0.89
C GLN A 63 20.89 4.57 -0.08
N GLN A 64 19.78 4.59 -0.80
CA GLN A 64 19.64 5.41 -2.00
C GLN A 64 18.51 6.44 -1.92
N LEU A 65 17.61 6.38 -0.93
CA LEU A 65 16.41 7.22 -0.90
C LEU A 65 16.70 8.72 -0.85
N ASN A 66 17.84 9.12 -0.27
CA ASN A 66 18.31 10.51 -0.24
C ASN A 66 18.72 11.05 -1.63
N THR A 67 19.24 10.18 -2.50
CA THR A 67 19.74 10.54 -3.83
C THR A 67 18.84 10.04 -4.96
N ALA A 68 17.85 9.22 -4.63
CA ALA A 68 16.88 8.67 -5.57
C ALA A 68 16.07 9.77 -6.24
N ASP A 69 15.89 9.65 -7.55
CA ASP A 69 14.96 10.48 -8.31
C ASP A 69 13.52 10.00 -8.05
N LEU A 70 12.96 10.51 -6.95
CA LEU A 70 11.60 10.23 -6.48
C LEU A 70 10.86 11.56 -6.32
N PRO A 71 9.61 11.67 -6.79
CA PRO A 71 8.77 12.82 -6.50
C PRO A 71 8.66 13.06 -4.98
N GLY A 72 8.54 14.32 -4.54
CA GLY A 72 8.63 14.68 -3.12
C GLY A 72 7.65 13.93 -2.20
N VAL A 73 6.38 13.78 -2.62
CA VAL A 73 5.36 13.04 -1.84
C VAL A 73 5.69 11.54 -1.80
N ALA A 74 6.10 10.98 -2.93
CA ALA A 74 6.53 9.57 -3.02
C ALA A 74 7.74 9.29 -2.12
N ARG A 75 8.76 10.17 -2.15
CA ARG A 75 9.94 10.06 -1.28
C ARG A 75 9.56 10.11 0.19
N GLY A 76 8.72 11.06 0.60
CA GLY A 76 8.23 11.15 1.98
C GLY A 76 7.48 9.89 2.43
N LEU A 77 6.68 9.30 1.55
CA LEU A 77 5.99 8.06 1.85
C LEU A 77 6.95 6.86 1.97
N ALA A 78 7.98 6.81 1.13
CA ALA A 78 9.02 5.81 1.21
C ALA A 78 9.83 5.89 2.52
N PHE A 79 10.12 7.11 2.99
CA PHE A 79 10.74 7.31 4.32
C PHE A 79 9.85 6.76 5.42
N ARG A 80 8.56 7.10 5.43
CA ARG A 80 7.63 6.61 6.46
C ARG A 80 7.52 5.08 6.46
N VAL A 81 7.49 4.44 5.28
CA VAL A 81 7.49 2.98 5.18
C VAL A 81 8.79 2.40 5.74
N LEU A 82 9.94 2.97 5.36
CA LEU A 82 11.26 2.55 5.85
C LEU A 82 11.40 2.70 7.37
N GLU A 83 10.93 3.82 7.93
CA GLU A 83 10.93 4.07 9.38
C GLU A 83 9.97 3.15 10.12
N SER A 84 8.80 2.87 9.53
CA SER A 84 7.81 1.97 10.13
C SER A 84 8.29 0.51 10.15
N GLY A 85 9.22 0.13 9.27
CA GLY A 85 9.72 -1.23 9.11
C GLY A 85 9.03 -2.02 8.00
N ALA A 86 7.71 -1.85 7.79
CA ALA A 86 7.00 -2.62 6.78
C ALA A 86 5.78 -1.90 6.19
N ALA A 87 4.89 -1.34 7.03
CA ALA A 87 3.65 -0.75 6.58
C ALA A 87 3.20 0.44 7.43
N ILE A 88 2.48 1.36 6.78
CA ILE A 88 1.83 2.51 7.41
C ILE A 88 0.35 2.60 7.02
N ASP A 89 -0.45 3.15 7.94
CA ASP A 89 -1.88 3.38 7.76
C ASP A 89 -2.15 4.78 7.18
N LEU A 90 -2.58 4.83 5.92
CA LEU A 90 -2.90 6.08 5.22
C LEU A 90 -4.27 6.64 5.59
N ARG A 91 -5.11 5.86 6.31
CA ARG A 91 -6.45 6.33 6.72
C ARG A 91 -6.37 7.46 7.75
N LYS A 92 -5.25 7.53 8.47
CA LYS A 92 -4.96 8.51 9.53
C LYS A 92 -4.42 9.83 9.02
N ASP A 93 -3.99 9.88 7.76
CA ASP A 93 -3.41 11.08 7.18
C ASP A 93 -4.51 12.12 6.88
N GLU A 94 -4.32 13.34 7.41
CA GLU A 94 -5.20 14.49 7.15
C GLU A 94 -4.34 15.68 6.65
N PRO A 95 -4.51 16.13 5.39
CA PRO A 95 -5.43 15.59 4.39
C PRO A 95 -4.99 14.21 3.88
N PRO A 96 -5.90 13.43 3.30
CA PRO A 96 -5.59 12.09 2.79
C PRO A 96 -4.54 12.16 1.68
N VAL A 97 -3.54 11.28 1.76
CA VAL A 97 -2.48 11.20 0.74
C VAL A 97 -3.09 10.87 -0.62
N ARG A 98 -2.81 11.72 -1.60
CA ARG A 98 -3.23 11.53 -3.00
C ARG A 98 -1.98 11.42 -3.85
N LEU A 99 -1.78 10.24 -4.42
CA LEU A 99 -0.69 9.98 -5.34
C LEU A 99 -1.18 9.96 -6.79
N SER A 100 -0.41 10.59 -7.66
CA SER A 100 -0.52 10.46 -9.12
C SER A 100 -0.13 9.05 -9.58
N THR A 101 -0.41 8.71 -10.84
CA THR A 101 0.00 7.42 -11.42
C THR A 101 1.52 7.27 -11.42
N GLU A 102 2.23 8.34 -11.80
CA GLU A 102 3.70 8.39 -11.83
C GLU A 102 4.32 8.17 -10.45
N GLU A 103 3.76 8.81 -9.42
CA GLU A 103 4.23 8.63 -8.03
C GLU A 103 4.05 7.19 -7.53
N ARG A 104 2.94 6.55 -7.90
CA ARG A 104 2.70 5.13 -7.56
C ARG A 104 3.64 4.20 -8.32
N GLU A 105 3.90 4.47 -9.59
CA GLU A 105 4.84 3.71 -10.40
C GLU A 105 6.27 3.83 -9.88
N ALA A 106 6.69 5.04 -9.50
CA ALA A 106 7.98 5.28 -8.88
C ALA A 106 8.14 4.50 -7.58
N LEU A 107 7.17 4.57 -6.66
CA LEU A 107 7.16 3.77 -5.44
C LEU A 107 7.20 2.26 -5.72
N LYS A 108 6.47 1.82 -6.74
CA LYS A 108 6.48 0.43 -7.18
C LYS A 108 7.86 -0.04 -7.64
N GLY A 109 8.60 0.80 -8.34
CA GLY A 109 9.99 0.56 -8.74
C GLY A 109 10.93 0.40 -7.54
N TRP A 110 10.67 1.11 -6.44
CA TRP A 110 11.40 1.01 -5.17
C TRP A 110 10.91 -0.11 -4.24
N GLY A 111 10.05 -1.01 -4.73
CA GLY A 111 9.55 -2.12 -3.93
C GLY A 111 8.50 -1.73 -2.89
N ILE A 112 7.86 -0.56 -3.02
CA ILE A 112 6.74 -0.14 -2.18
C ILE A 112 5.43 -0.28 -2.97
N ARG A 113 4.37 -0.69 -2.31
CA ARG A 113 2.99 -0.62 -2.81
C ARG A 113 2.22 0.36 -1.97
N THR A 114 1.31 1.07 -2.62
CA THR A 114 0.54 2.13 -1.99
C THR A 114 -0.83 2.21 -2.62
N GLY A 115 -1.84 2.45 -1.80
CA GLY A 115 -3.20 2.58 -2.25
C GLY A 115 -3.95 3.64 -1.45
N ARG A 116 -5.15 3.31 -1.00
CA ARG A 116 -6.02 4.21 -0.25
C ARG A 116 -5.91 4.01 1.25
N VAL A 117 -5.58 2.80 1.67
CA VAL A 117 -5.57 2.37 3.07
C VAL A 117 -4.15 2.23 3.59
N ALA A 118 -3.25 1.68 2.77
CA ALA A 118 -1.91 1.34 3.20
C ALA A 118 -0.84 1.79 2.21
N ALA A 119 0.35 2.08 2.74
CA ALA A 119 1.59 1.96 2.00
C ALA A 119 2.48 0.93 2.71
N TYR A 120 3.05 0.00 1.94
CA TYR A 120 3.77 -1.14 2.50
C TYR A 120 4.82 -1.71 1.55
N ALA A 121 5.84 -2.36 2.10
CA ALA A 121 6.84 -3.12 1.34
C ALA A 121 6.38 -4.59 1.18
N PRO A 122 6.07 -5.09 -0.03
CA PRO A 122 5.53 -6.45 -0.20
C PRO A 122 6.48 -7.57 0.24
N GLU A 123 7.79 -7.32 0.26
CA GLU A 123 8.78 -8.30 0.72
C GLU A 123 8.59 -8.71 2.18
N THR A 124 8.01 -7.81 2.99
CA THR A 124 7.78 -8.01 4.43
C THR A 124 6.53 -8.82 4.73
N THR A 125 5.85 -9.37 3.72
CA THR A 125 4.68 -10.26 3.90
C THR A 125 5.06 -11.69 4.24
N LYS A 126 6.34 -12.05 4.04
CA LYS A 126 6.88 -13.38 4.28
C LYS A 126 7.29 -13.55 5.75
N PRO A 127 7.07 -14.72 6.38
CA PRO A 127 7.33 -14.89 7.81
C PRO A 127 8.78 -14.66 8.24
N ALA A 128 9.76 -15.09 7.43
CA ALA A 128 11.18 -14.89 7.75
C ALA A 128 11.56 -13.40 7.83
N GLN A 129 11.01 -12.59 6.91
CA GLN A 129 11.19 -11.14 6.88
C GLN A 129 10.51 -10.48 8.08
N GLN A 130 9.27 -10.87 8.40
CA GLN A 130 8.55 -10.34 9.57
C GLN A 130 9.30 -10.64 10.87
N ALA A 131 9.78 -11.87 11.04
CA ALA A 131 10.55 -12.27 12.21
C ALA A 131 11.89 -11.50 12.31
N LEU A 132 12.57 -11.26 11.19
CA LEU A 132 13.78 -10.43 11.18
C LEU A 132 13.45 -8.99 11.60
N ILE A 133 12.43 -8.36 11.01
CA ILE A 133 12.06 -6.98 11.34
C ILE A 133 11.68 -6.86 12.82
N ALA A 134 10.86 -7.77 13.34
CA ALA A 134 10.49 -7.77 14.76
C ALA A 134 11.74 -7.81 15.66
N ARG A 135 12.69 -8.70 15.38
CA ARG A 135 13.96 -8.80 16.14
C ARG A 135 14.81 -7.53 16.04
N LEU A 136 14.93 -6.95 14.85
CA LEU A 136 15.69 -5.71 14.64
C LEU A 136 15.03 -4.53 15.36
N PHE A 137 13.71 -4.44 15.32
CA PHE A 137 12.94 -3.42 16.05
C PHE A 137 13.03 -3.62 17.57
N SER A 138 13.03 -4.86 18.07
CA SER A 138 13.25 -5.12 19.51
C SER A 138 14.60 -4.58 19.95
N VAL A 139 15.66 -4.88 19.19
CA VAL A 139 17.03 -4.42 19.48
C VAL A 139 17.13 -2.88 19.38
N PHE A 140 16.49 -2.28 18.38
CA PHE A 140 16.60 -0.84 18.15
C PHE A 140 15.81 0.01 19.17
N ASN A 141 14.62 -0.45 19.55
CA ASN A 141 13.74 0.25 20.48
C ASN A 141 13.96 -0.14 21.94
N ASP A 142 14.84 -1.11 22.21
CA ASP A 142 15.06 -1.68 23.54
C ASP A 142 13.74 -2.15 24.18
N ALA A 143 12.95 -2.87 23.38
CA ALA A 143 11.61 -3.32 23.74
C ALA A 143 11.39 -4.77 23.31
N ASP A 144 10.58 -5.51 24.06
CA ASP A 144 10.17 -6.85 23.66
C ASP A 144 9.01 -6.76 22.66
N VAL A 145 9.36 -6.67 21.37
CA VAL A 145 8.36 -6.63 20.28
C VAL A 145 7.80 -8.03 20.08
N MET A 146 6.52 -8.20 20.40
CA MET A 146 5.77 -9.42 20.09
C MET A 146 5.83 -9.75 18.60
N ILE A 147 5.97 -11.03 18.28
CA ILE A 147 6.02 -11.51 16.89
C ILE A 147 4.62 -11.93 16.45
N ALA A 148 4.17 -11.43 15.31
CA ALA A 148 2.88 -11.75 14.74
C ALA A 148 2.79 -13.26 14.40
N PRO A 149 1.60 -13.87 14.51
CA PRO A 149 1.43 -15.28 14.17
C PRO A 149 1.91 -15.60 12.74
N THR A 150 2.74 -16.62 12.61
CA THR A 150 3.37 -17.02 11.35
C THR A 150 2.34 -17.23 10.25
N GLY A 151 2.42 -16.43 9.18
CA GLY A 151 1.58 -16.58 7.99
C GLY A 151 0.13 -16.10 8.14
N ALA A 152 -0.25 -15.49 9.26
CA ALA A 152 -1.61 -14.99 9.45
C ALA A 152 -1.95 -13.85 8.47
N GLY A 153 -3.11 -13.94 7.81
CA GLY A 153 -3.66 -12.81 7.04
C GLY A 153 -4.24 -11.73 7.96
N SER A 154 -4.83 -12.16 9.08
CA SER A 154 -5.25 -11.30 10.18
C SER A 154 -5.37 -12.10 11.47
N PHE A 155 -5.34 -11.40 12.61
CA PHE A 155 -5.46 -12.00 13.94
C PHE A 155 -6.06 -10.99 14.93
N PRO A 156 -6.69 -11.43 16.04
CA PRO A 156 -7.16 -10.52 17.10
C PRO A 156 -5.98 -9.74 17.68
N ALA A 157 -6.10 -8.41 17.73
CA ALA A 157 -5.11 -7.57 18.38
C ALA A 157 -5.47 -7.47 19.87
N GLU A 158 -4.94 -8.40 20.66
CA GLU A 158 -5.09 -8.42 22.12
C GLU A 158 -4.29 -7.28 22.79
N GLU A 159 -4.47 -7.12 24.10
CA GLU A 159 -3.75 -6.14 24.90
C GLU A 159 -2.23 -6.34 24.78
N GLY A 160 -1.50 -5.25 24.51
CA GLY A 160 -0.05 -5.25 24.27
C GLY A 160 0.36 -4.95 22.82
N TRP A 161 -0.54 -5.14 21.84
CA TRP A 161 -0.22 -4.78 20.45
C TRP A 161 -0.30 -3.27 20.24
N SER A 162 0.86 -2.62 20.12
CA SER A 162 0.94 -1.24 19.66
C SER A 162 0.82 -1.14 18.14
N GLU A 163 0.27 -0.04 17.65
CA GLU A 163 0.16 0.19 16.19
C GLU A 163 1.54 0.24 15.51
N ALA A 164 2.56 0.74 16.21
CA ALA A 164 3.94 0.74 15.72
C ALA A 164 4.48 -0.68 15.57
N SER A 165 4.23 -1.57 16.54
CA SER A 165 4.63 -2.99 16.48
C SER A 165 3.94 -3.72 15.33
N LEU A 166 2.64 -3.47 15.13
CA LEU A 166 1.87 -4.02 14.02
C LEU A 166 2.41 -3.51 12.67
N GLY A 167 2.62 -2.20 12.55
CA GLY A 167 3.15 -1.56 11.34
C GLY A 167 4.52 -2.09 10.95
N ALA A 168 5.41 -2.33 11.91
CA ALA A 168 6.72 -2.96 11.70
C ALA A 168 6.64 -4.37 11.12
N GLN A 169 5.54 -5.07 11.38
CA GLN A 169 5.35 -6.44 10.90
C GLN A 169 4.44 -6.51 9.67
N GLY A 170 4.02 -5.35 9.13
CA GLY A 170 3.20 -5.27 7.93
C GLY A 170 1.70 -5.40 8.20
N TYR A 171 1.25 -5.18 9.43
CA TYR A 171 -0.15 -5.23 9.83
C TYR A 171 -0.67 -3.83 10.18
N LEU A 172 -1.96 -3.61 9.91
CA LEU A 172 -2.69 -2.41 10.29
C LEU A 172 -3.83 -2.79 11.22
N LEU A 173 -4.17 -1.89 12.15
CA LEU A 173 -5.25 -2.11 13.10
C LEU A 173 -6.62 -1.77 12.46
N PHE A 174 -7.56 -2.70 12.53
CA PHE A 174 -8.94 -2.57 12.07
C PHE A 174 -9.89 -2.95 13.21
N GLY A 175 -10.25 -1.95 14.03
CA GLY A 175 -10.99 -2.20 15.26
C GLY A 175 -10.15 -3.09 16.19
N PRO A 176 -10.69 -4.20 16.71
CA PRO A 176 -9.96 -5.11 17.60
C PRO A 176 -9.05 -6.10 16.87
N ARG A 177 -8.79 -5.93 15.57
CA ARG A 177 -8.11 -6.94 14.74
C ARG A 177 -6.97 -6.35 13.94
N ALA A 178 -5.83 -7.05 13.90
CA ALA A 178 -4.71 -6.74 13.02
C ALA A 178 -4.91 -7.41 11.66
N ILE A 179 -4.79 -6.65 10.56
CA ILE A 179 -4.94 -7.15 9.19
C ILE A 179 -3.70 -6.79 8.39
N ARG A 180 -3.17 -7.76 7.63
CA ARG A 180 -2.00 -7.54 6.80
C ARG A 180 -2.26 -6.47 5.74
N ALA A 181 -1.32 -5.56 5.54
CA ALA A 181 -1.51 -4.36 4.74
C ALA A 181 -1.92 -4.63 3.28
N ASP A 182 -1.39 -5.70 2.67
CA ASP A 182 -1.75 -6.13 1.31
C ASP A 182 -3.22 -6.61 1.22
N LEU A 183 -3.71 -7.31 2.24
CA LEU A 183 -5.09 -7.80 2.28
C LEU A 183 -6.07 -6.66 2.59
N ALA A 184 -5.68 -5.76 3.49
CA ALA A 184 -6.44 -4.55 3.79
C ALA A 184 -6.62 -3.69 2.53
N GLU A 185 -5.56 -3.50 1.74
CA GLU A 185 -5.64 -2.74 0.49
C GLU A 185 -6.46 -3.48 -0.58
N ARG A 186 -6.36 -4.82 -0.65
CA ARG A 186 -7.19 -5.63 -1.56
C ARG A 186 -8.68 -5.50 -1.22
N LEU A 187 -9.04 -5.54 0.06
CA LEU A 187 -10.40 -5.31 0.52
C LEU A 187 -10.88 -3.91 0.15
N ALA A 188 -10.04 -2.88 0.35
CA ALA A 188 -10.35 -1.51 -0.02
C ALA A 188 -10.71 -1.37 -1.51
N TRP A 189 -9.93 -2.02 -2.38
CA TRP A 189 -10.18 -2.05 -3.81
C TRP A 189 -11.52 -2.70 -4.16
N GLU A 190 -11.85 -3.82 -3.51
CA GLU A 190 -13.09 -4.57 -3.77
C GLU A 190 -14.35 -3.83 -3.28
N ILE A 191 -14.23 -3.09 -2.16
CA ILE A 191 -15.26 -2.16 -1.67
C ILE A 191 -15.46 -1.02 -2.66
N ASP A 192 -14.39 -0.39 -3.13
CA ASP A 192 -14.46 0.73 -4.08
C ASP A 192 -15.04 0.29 -5.43
N LYS A 193 -14.75 -0.93 -5.87
CA LYS A 193 -15.35 -1.54 -7.07
C LYS A 193 -16.87 -1.63 -6.95
N ARG A 194 -17.39 -2.21 -5.85
CA ARG A 194 -18.84 -2.31 -5.59
C ARG A 194 -19.52 -0.95 -5.50
N ARG A 195 -18.88 0.02 -4.84
CA ARG A 195 -19.39 1.38 -4.78
C ARG A 195 -19.56 1.99 -6.18
N LYS A 196 -18.60 1.76 -7.09
CA LYS A 196 -18.67 2.25 -8.47
C LYS A 196 -19.78 1.56 -9.26
N GLU A 197 -19.93 0.25 -9.12
CA GLU A 197 -20.99 -0.55 -9.76
C GLU A 197 -22.39 -0.12 -9.30
N ALA A 198 -22.55 0.19 -8.01
CA ALA A 198 -23.82 0.70 -7.47
C ALA A 198 -24.15 2.13 -7.90
N GLY A 199 -23.16 2.93 -8.32
CA GLY A 199 -23.34 4.33 -8.74
C GLY A 199 -23.79 5.31 -7.63
N ARG A 200 -23.96 4.84 -6.38
CA ARG A 200 -24.42 5.63 -5.21
C ARG A 200 -23.63 5.26 -3.96
N ASN A 201 -23.65 6.12 -2.94
CA ASN A 201 -23.03 5.83 -1.64
C ASN A 201 -23.92 4.96 -0.74
N LEU A 202 -24.56 3.94 -1.34
CA LEU A 202 -25.38 2.93 -0.68
C LEU A 202 -25.27 1.65 -1.52
N PHE A 203 -24.49 0.70 -1.05
CA PHE A 203 -24.14 -0.50 -1.80
C PHE A 203 -24.03 -1.71 -0.88
N GLU A 204 -24.23 -2.89 -1.45
CA GLU A 204 -24.17 -4.16 -0.71
C GLU A 204 -22.72 -4.64 -0.59
N ILE A 205 -22.38 -5.20 0.56
CA ILE A 205 -21.07 -5.83 0.81
C ILE A 205 -21.33 -7.27 1.26
N PRO A 206 -21.12 -8.26 0.38
CA PRO A 206 -21.30 -9.66 0.73
C PRO A 206 -20.35 -10.08 1.87
N ALA A 207 -20.85 -10.91 2.78
CA ALA A 207 -20.06 -11.46 3.88
C ALA A 207 -18.85 -12.28 3.40
N GLU A 208 -18.93 -12.87 2.20
CA GLU A 208 -17.84 -13.60 1.53
C GLU A 208 -16.54 -12.80 1.39
N LEU A 209 -16.63 -11.47 1.37
CA LEU A 209 -15.43 -10.62 1.33
C LEU A 209 -14.59 -10.70 2.61
N ALA A 210 -15.11 -11.24 3.71
CA ALA A 210 -14.33 -11.54 4.91
C ALA A 210 -13.15 -12.48 4.63
N SER A 211 -13.31 -13.39 3.65
CA SER A 211 -12.25 -14.32 3.22
C SER A 211 -11.01 -13.59 2.68
N ILE A 212 -11.17 -12.40 2.07
CA ILE A 212 -10.08 -11.60 1.51
C ILE A 212 -9.07 -11.20 2.58
N VAL A 213 -9.56 -10.85 3.77
CA VAL A 213 -8.74 -10.42 4.90
C VAL A 213 -8.46 -11.55 5.89
N SER A 214 -8.91 -12.78 5.58
CA SER A 214 -8.77 -13.95 6.45
C SER A 214 -9.34 -13.73 7.85
N CYS A 215 -10.49 -13.05 7.97
CA CYS A 215 -11.16 -12.83 9.26
C CYS A 215 -12.46 -13.65 9.35
N PRO A 216 -12.89 -14.04 10.57
CA PRO A 216 -14.19 -14.65 10.75
C PRO A 216 -15.31 -13.65 10.39
N GLY A 217 -16.46 -14.15 9.94
CA GLY A 217 -17.60 -13.33 9.51
C GLY A 217 -18.11 -12.40 10.61
N GLU A 218 -18.10 -12.84 11.86
CA GLU A 218 -18.51 -12.04 13.03
C GLU A 218 -17.63 -10.80 13.22
N ALA A 219 -16.33 -10.91 12.96
CA ALA A 219 -15.39 -9.78 13.06
C ALA A 219 -15.46 -8.84 11.85
N PHE A 220 -16.02 -9.28 10.73
CA PHE A 220 -15.97 -8.53 9.47
C PHE A 220 -16.74 -7.20 9.55
N VAL A 221 -17.82 -7.15 10.33
CA VAL A 221 -18.60 -5.92 10.57
C VAL A 221 -17.71 -4.83 11.19
N GLU A 222 -16.90 -5.16 12.19
CA GLU A 222 -15.98 -4.21 12.83
C GLU A 222 -14.84 -3.80 11.90
N VAL A 223 -14.37 -4.72 11.05
CA VAL A 223 -13.38 -4.41 10.00
C VAL A 223 -13.95 -3.39 9.00
N LEU A 224 -15.19 -3.56 8.54
CA LEU A 224 -15.85 -2.62 7.63
C LEU A 224 -16.06 -1.24 8.27
N LYS A 225 -16.47 -1.21 9.56
CA LYS A 225 -16.56 0.04 10.33
C LYS A 225 -15.22 0.75 10.43
N ALA A 226 -14.15 0.02 10.75
CA ALA A 226 -12.79 0.56 10.81
C ALA A 226 -12.25 0.99 9.44
N HIS A 227 -12.78 0.44 8.35
CA HIS A 227 -12.54 0.90 6.98
C HIS A 227 -13.26 2.23 6.65
N GLY A 228 -14.10 2.74 7.56
CA GLY A 228 -14.85 4.00 7.40
C GLY A 228 -16.24 3.83 6.80
N LEU A 229 -16.77 2.59 6.78
CA LEU A 229 -18.14 2.32 6.39
C LEU A 229 -19.09 2.40 7.59
N VAL A 230 -20.36 2.70 7.31
CA VAL A 230 -21.44 2.75 8.29
C VAL A 230 -22.55 1.82 7.81
N PRO A 231 -23.11 0.97 8.68
CA PRO A 231 -24.28 0.17 8.34
C PRO A 231 -25.46 1.07 7.95
N ALA A 232 -26.20 0.68 6.91
CA ALA A 232 -27.35 1.44 6.43
C ALA A 232 -28.65 0.66 6.61
N GLU A 233 -28.74 -0.56 6.07
CA GLU A 233 -29.90 -1.43 6.22
C GLU A 233 -29.45 -2.85 6.58
N ASN A 234 -30.23 -3.49 7.45
CA ASN A 234 -30.07 -4.88 7.82
C ASN A 234 -30.97 -5.75 6.95
N ASP A 235 -30.50 -6.94 6.63
CA ASP A 235 -31.32 -7.96 6.02
C ASP A 235 -32.42 -8.41 6.99
N ALA A 236 -33.66 -8.47 6.51
CA ALA A 236 -34.82 -8.78 7.33
C ALA A 236 -34.85 -10.27 7.77
N GLU A 237 -34.20 -11.16 7.01
CA GLU A 237 -34.19 -12.60 7.29
C GLU A 237 -33.03 -13.03 8.18
N THR A 238 -31.84 -12.46 7.97
CA THR A 238 -30.62 -12.86 8.69
C THR A 238 -30.23 -11.90 9.82
N GLY A 239 -30.82 -10.70 9.88
CA GLY A 239 -30.44 -9.64 10.81
C GLY A 239 -29.05 -9.04 10.55
N ALA A 240 -28.32 -9.53 9.54
CA ALA A 240 -26.98 -9.08 9.18
C ALA A 240 -27.04 -7.76 8.38
N VAL A 241 -26.02 -6.91 8.52
CA VAL A 241 -25.95 -5.66 7.76
C VAL A 241 -25.73 -5.96 6.28
N LYS A 242 -26.73 -5.68 5.45
CA LYS A 242 -26.68 -5.95 4.01
C LYS A 242 -26.08 -4.78 3.24
N THR A 243 -26.54 -3.57 3.55
CA THR A 243 -26.11 -2.36 2.83
C THR A 243 -25.23 -1.47 3.70
N TRP A 244 -24.23 -0.90 3.04
CA TRP A 244 -23.21 -0.07 3.65
C TRP A 244 -23.06 1.24 2.89
N ARG A 245 -22.57 2.25 3.60
CA ARG A 245 -22.25 3.56 3.03
C ARG A 245 -20.96 4.09 3.63
N PHE A 246 -20.18 4.85 2.88
CA PHE A 246 -19.05 5.57 3.48
C PHE A 246 -19.56 6.68 4.39
N LYS A 247 -18.92 6.84 5.56
CA LYS A 247 -19.14 7.99 6.43
C LYS A 247 -18.81 9.26 5.65
N ALA A 248 -19.72 10.24 5.65
CA ALA A 248 -19.41 11.55 5.10
C ALA A 248 -18.24 12.13 5.90
N ARG A 249 -17.08 12.31 5.25
CA ARG A 249 -16.01 13.09 5.86
C ARG A 249 -16.50 14.53 5.92
N ALA A 250 -16.43 15.15 7.09
CA ALA A 250 -16.65 16.58 7.22
C ALA A 250 -15.69 17.23 6.23
N THR A 251 -16.23 17.90 5.22
CA THR A 251 -15.38 18.68 4.32
C THR A 251 -14.88 19.84 5.18
N PRO A 252 -13.58 20.13 5.24
CA PRO A 252 -13.12 21.36 5.89
C PRO A 252 -13.88 22.51 5.26
N ASP A 253 -14.63 23.23 6.10
CA ASP A 253 -15.47 24.34 5.72
C ASP A 253 -14.61 25.37 4.98
N GLY A 254 -15.01 25.75 3.77
CA GLY A 254 -14.10 26.46 2.86
C GLY A 254 -14.51 26.49 1.39
N ARG A 255 -15.67 25.94 1.01
CA ARG A 255 -16.36 26.45 -0.18
C ARG A 255 -17.18 27.65 0.25
N PRO A 256 -16.90 28.88 -0.24
CA PRO A 256 -17.83 29.97 -0.06
C PRO A 256 -19.16 29.52 -0.66
N ASP A 257 -20.18 29.55 0.19
CA ASP A 257 -21.54 29.18 -0.10
C ASP A 257 -21.93 29.75 -1.48
N ARG A 258 -22.29 28.86 -2.41
CA ARG A 258 -22.90 29.30 -3.67
C ARG A 258 -24.23 29.90 -3.26
N ARG A 259 -24.24 31.23 -3.09
CA ARG A 259 -25.40 32.04 -2.72
C ARG A 259 -26.69 31.40 -3.25
N PRO A 260 -27.69 31.13 -2.40
CA PRO A 260 -28.94 30.53 -2.85
C PRO A 260 -29.53 31.40 -3.95
N ARG A 261 -29.81 30.76 -5.10
CA ARG A 261 -30.45 31.42 -6.23
C ARG A 261 -31.84 31.87 -5.77
N LYS A 262 -32.00 33.19 -5.62
CA LYS A 262 -33.25 33.83 -5.17
C LYS A 262 -34.42 33.33 -6.06
N PRO A 263 -35.55 32.89 -5.48
CA PRO A 263 -36.69 32.43 -6.28
C PRO A 263 -37.23 33.58 -7.12
N GLN A 264 -37.47 33.28 -8.38
CA GLN A 264 -37.99 34.20 -9.38
C GLN A 264 -39.47 34.46 -9.06
N GLY A 265 -39.73 35.58 -8.39
CA GLY A 265 -41.07 36.11 -8.18
C GLY A 265 -41.56 36.86 -9.42
N GLU A 266 -42.77 36.53 -9.85
CA GLU A 266 -43.57 37.26 -10.82
C GLU A 266 -43.67 38.74 -10.42
N GLY A 267 -43.37 39.64 -11.36
CA GLY A 267 -43.47 41.08 -11.16
C GLY A 267 -43.31 41.79 -12.49
N GLY A 268 -44.41 42.36 -12.97
CA GLY A 268 -44.59 42.87 -14.32
C GLY A 268 -43.58 43.93 -14.75
N ARG A 269 -43.34 43.92 -16.07
CA ARG A 269 -42.55 44.90 -16.81
C ARG A 269 -43.25 46.27 -16.74
N PRO A 270 -42.63 47.36 -16.24
CA PRO A 270 -43.23 48.68 -16.35
C PRO A 270 -43.02 49.25 -17.76
N PRO A 271 -43.95 50.09 -18.27
CA PRO A 271 -43.99 50.49 -19.65
C PRO A 271 -42.98 51.59 -19.97
N ARG A 272 -42.61 51.61 -21.25
CA ARG A 272 -41.62 52.49 -21.86
C ARG A 272 -42.20 53.91 -21.98
N GLY A 273 -41.87 54.79 -21.03
CA GLY A 273 -42.16 56.23 -21.08
C GLY A 273 -41.11 56.97 -21.91
N LYS A 274 -41.59 57.81 -22.85
CA LYS A 274 -40.81 58.71 -23.70
C LYS A 274 -40.05 59.72 -22.84
N ALA A 275 -38.78 59.98 -23.17
CA ALA A 275 -38.07 61.17 -22.74
C ALA A 275 -37.40 61.80 -23.96
N ASP A 276 -37.71 63.07 -24.13
CA ASP A 276 -37.28 63.97 -25.19
C ASP A 276 -35.77 64.27 -25.18
N PHE A 277 -35.31 64.65 -26.37
CA PHE A 277 -33.99 65.16 -26.70
C PHE A 277 -33.52 66.28 -25.75
N ASN A 278 -32.25 66.27 -25.30
CA ASN A 278 -31.18 67.05 -25.97
C ASN A 278 -29.77 66.85 -25.35
N LYS A 279 -28.78 66.88 -26.25
CA LYS A 279 -27.37 67.32 -26.12
C LYS A 279 -26.35 66.53 -25.26
N GLY A 280 -25.43 65.88 -25.98
CA GLY A 280 -24.00 66.11 -25.80
C GLY A 280 -23.13 64.89 -25.48
N GLY A 281 -22.55 64.26 -26.51
CA GLY A 281 -21.40 63.35 -26.32
C GLY A 281 -21.29 62.28 -27.41
N LYS A 282 -20.43 62.52 -28.40
CA LYS A 282 -20.12 61.61 -29.52
C LYS A 282 -19.65 60.23 -29.01
N ARG A 283 -20.38 59.15 -29.32
CA ARG A 283 -19.86 57.77 -29.32
C ARG A 283 -19.65 57.33 -30.78
N PRO A 284 -18.46 56.84 -31.17
CA PRO A 284 -18.25 56.31 -32.51
C PRO A 284 -18.93 54.93 -32.68
N PRO A 285 -19.28 54.53 -33.92
CA PRO A 285 -19.99 53.29 -34.17
C PRO A 285 -19.12 52.07 -33.86
N ARG A 286 -19.75 51.06 -33.25
CA ARG A 286 -19.16 49.76 -32.95
C ARG A 286 -18.95 49.01 -34.27
N ASN A 287 -17.68 48.90 -34.69
CA ASN A 287 -17.29 48.09 -35.82
C ASN A 287 -17.18 46.62 -35.38
N ASP A 288 -18.03 45.76 -35.92
CA ASP A 288 -17.93 44.31 -35.82
C ASP A 288 -16.77 43.83 -36.72
N GLY A 289 -15.56 43.85 -36.17
CA GLY A 289 -14.35 43.34 -36.81
C GLY A 289 -13.43 42.71 -35.77
N GLY A 290 -13.21 41.41 -35.91
CA GLY A 290 -12.50 40.57 -34.93
C GLY A 290 -11.17 41.14 -34.44
N LYS A 291 -11.10 41.44 -33.14
CA LYS A 291 -9.85 41.56 -32.39
C LYS A 291 -9.97 40.79 -31.07
N PRO A 292 -8.94 40.01 -30.67
CA PRO A 292 -9.00 39.22 -29.46
C PRO A 292 -8.95 40.11 -28.20
N HIS A 293 -9.62 39.64 -27.15
CA HIS A 293 -9.72 40.25 -25.83
C HIS A 293 -8.33 40.70 -25.29
N PRO A 294 -8.19 41.88 -24.64
CA PRO A 294 -6.90 42.47 -24.25
C PRO A 294 -6.05 41.59 -23.33
N ALA A 295 -6.67 40.66 -22.60
CA ALA A 295 -5.97 39.65 -21.79
C ALA A 295 -5.21 38.60 -22.63
N LYS A 296 -5.70 38.30 -23.85
CA LYS A 296 -5.09 37.30 -24.74
C LYS A 296 -3.91 37.88 -25.52
N ALA A 297 -3.96 39.18 -25.83
CA ALA A 297 -2.85 39.92 -26.44
C ALA A 297 -1.66 40.04 -25.47
N ARG A 298 -1.90 40.40 -24.20
CA ARG A 298 -0.86 40.44 -23.17
C ARG A 298 -0.23 39.07 -22.85
N ALA A 299 -1.02 37.99 -22.95
CA ALA A 299 -0.51 36.63 -22.76
C ALA A 299 0.39 36.18 -23.93
N ALA A 300 0.06 36.59 -25.16
CA ALA A 300 0.89 36.33 -26.33
C ALA A 300 2.21 37.12 -26.28
N GLU A 301 2.16 38.41 -25.93
CA GLU A 301 3.33 39.28 -25.79
C GLU A 301 4.31 38.77 -24.70
N ARG A 302 3.77 38.28 -23.57
CA ARG A 302 4.59 37.67 -22.50
C ARG A 302 5.17 36.31 -22.88
N ALA A 303 4.51 35.57 -23.77
CA ALA A 303 5.02 34.30 -24.30
C ALA A 303 6.12 34.54 -25.35
N GLU A 304 6.01 35.60 -26.14
CA GLU A 304 7.00 36.01 -27.13
C GLU A 304 8.27 36.58 -26.46
N ALA A 305 8.09 37.39 -25.40
CA ALA A 305 9.20 37.89 -24.58
C ALA A 305 10.03 36.78 -23.92
N ARG A 306 9.38 35.68 -23.47
CA ARG A 306 10.06 34.51 -22.88
C ARG A 306 10.81 33.64 -23.90
N LYS A 307 10.50 33.79 -25.18
CA LYS A 307 11.13 33.03 -26.27
C LYS A 307 12.45 33.65 -26.73
N ASN A 308 12.64 34.95 -26.47
CA ASN A 308 13.81 35.73 -26.87
C ASN A 308 14.69 36.14 -25.67
N ASP A 309 14.52 35.51 -24.51
CA ASP A 309 15.24 35.79 -23.28
C ASP A 309 16.60 35.04 -23.25
N PRO A 310 17.75 35.75 -23.23
CA PRO A 310 19.08 35.12 -23.34
C PRO A 310 19.50 34.30 -22.11
N ASP A 311 18.84 34.44 -20.96
CA ASP A 311 19.08 33.63 -19.75
C ASP A 311 18.08 32.46 -19.58
N ASN A 312 17.29 32.15 -20.62
CA ASN A 312 16.39 30.99 -20.60
C ASN A 312 17.17 29.69 -20.93
N PRO A 313 17.20 28.69 -20.02
CA PRO A 313 18.02 27.47 -20.17
C PRO A 313 17.65 26.59 -21.39
N PHE A 314 16.54 26.88 -22.08
CA PHE A 314 16.10 26.15 -23.28
C PHE A 314 16.30 26.91 -24.59
N ALA A 315 16.76 28.17 -24.56
CA ALA A 315 16.95 28.98 -25.77
C ALA A 315 18.09 28.42 -26.65
N ALA A 316 19.16 27.89 -26.05
CA ALA A 316 20.28 27.30 -26.77
C ALA A 316 19.93 26.01 -27.55
N LEU A 317 18.88 25.29 -27.13
CA LEU A 317 18.48 24.02 -27.75
C LEU A 317 17.56 24.23 -28.96
N ALA A 318 16.83 25.34 -29.00
CA ALA A 318 15.89 25.66 -30.09
C ALA A 318 16.61 26.01 -31.41
N THR A 319 17.86 26.44 -31.35
CA THR A 319 18.69 26.83 -32.52
C THR A 319 19.30 25.61 -33.24
N LEU A 320 19.28 24.42 -32.62
CA LEU A 320 19.88 23.19 -33.17
C LEU A 320 18.85 22.22 -33.77
N LEU A 321 17.56 22.54 -33.73
CA LEU A 321 16.49 21.71 -34.28
C LEU A 321 16.14 22.14 -35.71
N PRO A 322 16.14 21.25 -36.72
CA PRO A 322 15.73 21.60 -38.07
C PRO A 322 14.24 21.99 -38.12
N THR A 323 13.91 22.99 -38.94
CA THR A 323 12.57 23.57 -39.06
C THR A 323 11.55 22.59 -39.65
N GLU A 324 10.42 22.40 -38.98
CA GLU A 324 9.30 21.55 -39.44
C GLU A 324 8.66 22.07 -40.74
N PRO A 325 8.26 21.18 -41.68
CA PRO A 325 7.56 21.57 -42.90
C PRO A 325 6.09 21.94 -42.64
N PRO A 326 5.48 22.81 -43.47
CA PRO A 326 4.16 23.37 -43.21
C PRO A 326 3.02 22.33 -43.29
N PRO A 327 1.94 22.51 -42.51
CA PRO A 327 0.86 21.52 -42.38
C PRO A 327 -0.02 21.43 -43.63
N LYS A 328 -0.30 20.20 -44.09
CA LYS A 328 -1.20 19.91 -45.22
C LYS A 328 -2.67 20.26 -44.90
N PRO A 329 -3.46 20.76 -45.88
CA PRO A 329 -4.85 21.16 -45.66
C PRO A 329 -5.78 19.96 -45.36
N LYS A 330 -6.66 20.14 -44.38
CA LYS A 330 -7.63 19.14 -43.88
C LYS A 330 -8.71 18.82 -44.93
N LYS A 331 -8.85 17.54 -45.31
CA LYS A 331 -9.95 17.03 -46.15
C LYS A 331 -11.29 17.12 -45.39
N LYS A 332 -12.32 17.65 -46.06
CA LYS A 332 -13.70 17.76 -45.57
C LYS A 332 -14.34 16.38 -45.40
N LYS A 333 -14.93 16.12 -44.23
CA LYS A 333 -15.75 14.92 -43.94
C LYS A 333 -16.99 14.89 -44.85
N LYS A 334 -17.13 13.85 -45.68
CA LYS A 334 -18.39 13.53 -46.38
C LYS A 334 -19.40 12.97 -45.37
N ARG A 335 -20.64 13.46 -45.49
CA ARG A 335 -21.82 13.04 -44.72
C ARG A 335 -22.16 11.58 -45.00
N LYS A 336 -22.55 10.84 -43.95
CA LYS A 336 -23.21 9.53 -44.03
C LYS A 336 -24.60 9.71 -44.66
N THR A 337 -24.93 8.86 -45.61
CA THR A 337 -26.28 8.65 -46.15
C THR A 337 -26.65 7.17 -46.00
N ASP A 338 -27.95 6.94 -45.97
CA ASP A 338 -28.66 5.86 -45.33
C ASP A 338 -28.44 4.44 -45.88
N LYS A 339 -28.72 3.48 -44.99
CA LYS A 339 -28.79 2.04 -45.23
C LYS A 339 -30.24 1.67 -45.59
N PRO A 340 -30.47 0.74 -46.52
CA PRO A 340 -31.64 -0.12 -46.43
C PRO A 340 -31.30 -1.61 -46.24
N LYS A 341 -32.26 -2.27 -45.58
CA LYS A 341 -32.57 -3.70 -45.38
C LYS A 341 -31.99 -4.68 -46.41
N SER A 342 -31.35 -5.78 -46.00
CA SER A 342 -31.90 -7.08 -45.53
C SER A 342 -32.68 -7.84 -46.60
N ASP A 343 -32.09 -8.94 -47.08
CA ASP A 343 -32.84 -10.15 -47.44
C ASP A 343 -32.01 -11.40 -47.14
N ALA A 344 -32.73 -12.43 -46.75
CA ALA A 344 -32.28 -13.72 -46.25
C ALA A 344 -32.25 -14.78 -47.37
N ALA A 345 -31.39 -15.80 -47.20
CA ALA A 345 -31.54 -17.20 -47.64
C ALA A 345 -30.15 -17.85 -47.49
N ALA A 346 -29.90 -18.88 -46.67
CA ALA A 346 -30.46 -20.24 -46.58
C ALA A 346 -29.32 -21.23 -46.91
N VAL A 347 -29.17 -22.22 -46.03
CA VAL A 347 -28.17 -23.30 -46.00
C VAL A 347 -28.66 -24.48 -46.85
N PRO A 348 -27.78 -25.33 -47.41
CA PRO A 348 -27.64 -26.73 -46.94
C PRO A 348 -26.14 -27.15 -46.89
N VAL A 349 -25.58 -27.78 -45.86
CA VAL A 349 -25.63 -29.17 -45.35
C VAL A 349 -25.41 -30.27 -46.41
N GLU A 350 -24.22 -30.88 -46.37
CA GLU A 350 -23.90 -32.33 -46.46
C GLU A 350 -22.38 -32.46 -46.20
N ASP A 351 -21.87 -33.09 -45.13
CA ASP A 351 -21.81 -34.51 -44.76
C ASP A 351 -20.54 -35.22 -45.29
N ALA A 352 -19.87 -35.98 -44.40
CA ALA A 352 -18.87 -37.04 -44.63
C ALA A 352 -17.65 -37.02 -43.65
N ALA A 353 -17.79 -37.85 -42.62
CA ALA A 353 -16.94 -39.00 -42.28
C ALA A 353 -15.43 -38.85 -41.94
N VAL A 354 -15.13 -39.44 -40.78
CA VAL A 354 -13.86 -39.86 -40.18
C VAL A 354 -13.22 -41.00 -41.00
N PRO A 355 -11.90 -41.25 -40.87
CA PRO A 355 -11.53 -42.56 -40.32
C PRO A 355 -10.41 -42.53 -39.27
N GLU A 356 -10.49 -43.56 -38.43
CA GLU A 356 -9.59 -43.97 -37.35
C GLU A 356 -8.24 -44.51 -37.85
N ALA A 357 -7.21 -44.49 -36.99
CA ALA A 357 -6.22 -45.57 -36.89
C ALA A 357 -5.45 -45.51 -35.54
N ASP A 358 -5.45 -46.67 -34.88
CA ASP A 358 -4.70 -47.10 -33.70
C ASP A 358 -3.19 -46.83 -33.71
N THR A 359 -2.57 -46.66 -32.53
CA THR A 359 -1.59 -47.65 -31.98
C THR A 359 -1.18 -47.39 -30.52
N GLN A 360 -0.96 -48.52 -29.84
CA GLN A 360 -0.67 -48.75 -28.43
C GLN A 360 0.78 -48.46 -27.99
N ALA A 361 0.99 -48.36 -26.66
CA ALA A 361 2.10 -48.92 -25.84
C ALA A 361 2.42 -47.98 -24.65
N THR A 362 1.94 -48.28 -23.44
CA THR A 362 2.66 -48.94 -22.32
C THR A 362 3.94 -48.24 -21.83
N ASP A 363 3.91 -47.71 -20.61
CA ASP A 363 4.87 -48.19 -19.60
C ASP A 363 4.33 -47.97 -18.17
N ALA A 364 4.61 -48.96 -17.32
CA ALA A 364 4.11 -49.12 -15.97
C ALA A 364 5.09 -48.54 -14.95
N ALA A 365 4.60 -47.82 -13.95
CA ALA A 365 5.37 -47.39 -12.79
C ALA A 365 5.00 -48.25 -11.57
N THR A 366 5.92 -49.12 -11.16
CA THR A 366 5.90 -49.85 -9.89
C THR A 366 6.41 -48.92 -8.76
N PRO A 367 5.81 -48.91 -7.56
CA PRO A 367 6.35 -48.17 -6.43
C PRO A 367 7.40 -49.02 -5.69
N VAL A 368 8.54 -48.40 -5.38
CA VAL A 368 9.58 -48.96 -4.50
C VAL A 368 9.20 -48.66 -3.05
N GLU A 369 9.04 -49.73 -2.28
CA GLU A 369 8.86 -49.80 -0.85
C GLU A 369 10.24 -49.92 -0.17
N THR A 370 10.55 -49.03 0.78
CA THR A 370 11.68 -49.17 1.72
C THR A 370 11.29 -48.57 3.08
N PRO A 371 11.66 -49.20 4.22
CA PRO A 371 10.81 -49.22 5.42
C PRO A 371 11.19 -48.20 6.50
N ALA A 372 10.27 -48.07 7.46
CA ALA A 372 10.35 -47.26 8.67
C ALA A 372 11.49 -47.70 9.63
N PRO A 373 12.03 -46.78 10.44
CA PRO A 373 12.99 -47.13 11.49
C PRO A 373 12.30 -47.67 12.75
N GLU A 374 13.00 -48.64 13.31
CA GLU A 374 12.72 -49.50 14.45
C GLU A 374 12.65 -48.74 15.79
N ALA A 375 11.78 -49.25 16.67
CA ALA A 375 11.45 -48.70 17.98
C ALA A 375 12.58 -48.89 19.02
N ALA A 376 12.89 -47.82 19.75
CA ALA A 376 13.74 -47.86 20.93
C ALA A 376 12.94 -48.33 22.16
N ALA A 377 13.43 -49.37 22.83
CA ALA A 377 12.98 -49.80 24.16
C ALA A 377 13.52 -48.86 25.25
N PRO A 378 12.79 -48.63 26.36
CA PRO A 378 13.28 -47.83 27.48
C PRO A 378 14.12 -48.68 28.45
N VAL A 379 15.30 -48.17 28.78
CA VAL A 379 16.14 -48.67 29.89
C VAL A 379 15.64 -47.99 31.17
N THR A 380 15.11 -48.80 32.09
CA THR A 380 14.87 -48.46 33.49
C THR A 380 16.20 -48.49 34.25
N GLU A 381 16.58 -47.39 34.90
CA GLU A 381 17.68 -47.40 35.88
C GLU A 381 17.24 -46.74 37.20
N ASN A 382 17.16 -47.63 38.19
CA ASN A 382 17.16 -47.54 39.64
C ASN A 382 17.30 -46.17 40.34
N ALA A 383 16.34 -45.94 41.25
CA ALA A 383 16.57 -45.25 42.52
C ALA A 383 17.41 -46.11 43.48
N PRO A 384 18.06 -45.49 44.48
CA PRO A 384 18.04 -46.11 45.80
C PRO A 384 17.60 -45.15 46.91
N GLU A 385 16.80 -45.70 47.81
CA GLU A 385 16.46 -45.13 49.11
C GLU A 385 17.65 -45.17 50.08
N THR A 386 17.72 -44.12 50.92
CA THR A 386 18.23 -43.93 52.31
C THR A 386 18.78 -45.14 53.10
N PRO A 387 19.61 -44.99 54.18
CA PRO A 387 19.47 -43.98 55.26
C PRO A 387 20.78 -43.55 55.97
N VAL A 388 20.67 -42.63 56.97
CA VAL A 388 21.18 -42.75 58.36
C VAL A 388 21.17 -41.38 59.07
N GLU A 389 20.31 -41.30 60.09
CA GLU A 389 20.51 -40.76 61.46
C GLU A 389 21.66 -39.79 61.80
N GLY A 390 21.34 -38.69 62.48
CA GLY A 390 22.29 -37.82 63.18
C GLY A 390 21.59 -36.66 63.91
N ALA A 391 21.34 -36.83 65.20
CA ALA A 391 20.60 -35.91 66.06
C ALA A 391 21.49 -34.86 66.77
N THR A 392 20.82 -33.81 67.29
CA THR A 392 21.16 -32.92 68.44
C THR A 392 21.87 -31.55 68.15
N PRO A 393 21.82 -30.54 69.07
CA PRO A 393 20.84 -29.43 69.05
C PRO A 393 21.42 -28.02 69.41
N GLY A 394 20.57 -27.00 69.55
CA GLY A 394 20.87 -25.68 70.14
C GLY A 394 21.32 -24.63 69.12
N ASP A 395 21.01 -23.33 69.18
CA ASP A 395 20.47 -22.50 70.24
C ASP A 395 19.94 -21.18 69.64
N ASP A 396 19.02 -20.54 70.36
CA ASP A 396 18.74 -19.10 70.46
C ASP A 396 18.76 -18.18 69.23
N LYS A 397 17.61 -17.55 68.92
CA LYS A 397 17.41 -16.13 69.29
C LYS A 397 15.98 -15.63 69.11
N ALA A 398 15.56 -14.93 70.15
CA ALA A 398 14.31 -14.22 70.34
C ALA A 398 14.29 -12.82 69.70
N GLY A 399 13.07 -12.27 69.64
CA GLY A 399 12.77 -10.84 69.55
C GLY A 399 11.93 -10.51 68.32
N GLY A 400 10.70 -10.02 68.43
CA GLY A 400 9.91 -9.52 69.55
C GLY A 400 8.73 -8.73 68.97
#